data_AF-A0A7X7DV37-F1
#
_entry.id   AF-A0A7X7DV37-F1
#
_cell.length_a   1.000
_cell.length_b   1.000
_cell.length_c   1.000
_cell.angle_alpha   90.00
_cell.angle_beta   90.00
_cell.angle_gamma   90.00
#
_symmetry.space_group_name_H-M   'P 1'
#
loop_
_entity.id
_entity.type
_entity.pdbx_description
1 polymer ?
#
loop_
_entity_poly.entity_id
_entity_poly.type
_entity_poly.pdbx_seq_one_letter_code
_entity_poly.pdbx_strand_id
1 'polypeptide(L)'
;MANRVANFSHDEERRKNIPTAEYQSLVEQETRTPVRIAYERRNRDLDPQLVWRGKDDQDWSDLVVNAPPLYIQEKIHPKALIDDLLRESRRTERESASQLDLFGDFNGIPEGTDKTEFYR
;
A
#
# COMPACT_ATOMS: atom_id res chain seq x y z
N MET A 1 15.84 8.99 16.98
CA MET A 1 14.55 8.41 17.41
C MET A 1 14.32 7.14 16.61
N ALA A 2 13.95 6.02 17.23
CA ALA A 2 13.72 4.76 16.52
C ALA A 2 12.33 4.77 15.87
N ASN A 3 12.25 4.61 14.54
CA ASN A 3 10.99 4.48 13.82
C ASN A 3 10.31 3.16 14.21
N ARG A 4 9.19 3.25 14.93
CA ARG A 4 8.43 2.08 15.40
C ARG A 4 7.53 1.57 14.28
N VAL A 5 7.91 0.46 13.66
CA VAL A 5 7.07 -0.23 12.67
C VAL A 5 6.01 -1.06 13.41
N ALA A 6 4.73 -0.77 13.18
CA ALA A 6 3.60 -1.52 13.72
C ALA A 6 2.92 -2.36 12.63
N ASN A 7 2.42 -3.53 13.01
CA ASN A 7 1.57 -4.39 12.18
C ASN A 7 0.12 -4.17 12.59
N PHE A 8 -0.76 -3.90 11.63
CA PHE A 8 -2.21 -3.85 11.83
C PHE A 8 -2.84 -5.12 11.25
N SER A 9 -3.56 -5.87 12.09
CA SER A 9 -4.37 -7.02 11.66
C SER A 9 -5.83 -6.59 11.57
N HIS A 10 -6.50 -6.94 10.47
CA HIS A 10 -7.93 -6.74 10.29
C HIS A 10 -8.67 -8.05 10.57
N ASP A 11 -8.87 -8.35 11.85
CA ASP A 11 -9.40 -9.65 12.29
C ASP A 11 -10.88 -9.85 11.90
N GLU A 12 -11.67 -8.76 11.89
CA GLU A 12 -13.09 -8.81 11.51
C GLU A 12 -13.32 -9.09 10.02
N GLU A 13 -12.36 -8.75 9.17
CA GLU A 13 -12.45 -8.91 7.72
C GLU A 13 -11.72 -10.17 7.22
N ARG A 14 -11.45 -11.10 8.14
CA ARG A 14 -10.74 -12.35 7.87
C ARG A 14 -11.64 -13.35 7.14
N ARG A 15 -11.40 -13.52 5.86
CA ARG A 15 -12.05 -14.56 5.04
C ARG A 15 -11.30 -15.90 5.16
N LYS A 16 -11.90 -16.86 5.88
CA LYS A 16 -11.28 -18.15 6.21
C LYS A 16 -11.18 -19.10 5.00
N ASN A 17 -12.15 -19.03 4.09
CA ASN A 17 -12.34 -20.02 3.01
C ASN A 17 -11.97 -19.47 1.62
N ILE A 18 -11.03 -18.52 1.51
CA ILE A 18 -10.57 -18.08 0.18
C ILE A 18 -9.69 -19.19 -0.41
N PRO A 19 -10.04 -19.74 -1.58
CA PRO A 19 -9.22 -20.73 -2.26
C PRO A 19 -7.89 -20.12 -2.69
N THR A 20 -6.84 -20.94 -2.72
CA THR A 20 -5.59 -20.53 -3.34
C THR A 20 -5.69 -20.55 -4.86
N ALA A 21 -4.84 -19.78 -5.55
CA ALA A 21 -4.87 -19.68 -7.01
C ALA A 21 -4.80 -21.07 -7.70
N GLU A 22 -4.01 -21.99 -7.18
CA GLU A 22 -3.89 -23.37 -7.67
C GLU A 22 -5.21 -24.17 -7.61
N TYR A 23 -6.07 -23.84 -6.65
CA TYR A 23 -7.36 -24.52 -6.44
C TYR A 23 -8.50 -23.84 -7.21
N GLN A 24 -8.22 -22.80 -8.02
CA GLN A 24 -9.23 -22.10 -8.81
C GLN A 24 -10.09 -23.06 -9.65
N SER A 25 -9.48 -24.11 -10.21
CA SER A 25 -10.17 -25.13 -11.00
C SER A 25 -11.24 -25.90 -10.23
N LEU A 26 -11.08 -26.04 -8.91
CA LEU A 26 -11.97 -26.76 -8.00
C LEU A 26 -13.07 -25.86 -7.40
N VAL A 27 -13.02 -24.55 -7.65
CA VAL A 27 -14.04 -23.60 -7.21
C VAL A 27 -15.31 -23.75 -8.04
N GLU A 28 -16.45 -23.79 -7.37
CA GLU A 28 -17.78 -23.86 -7.97
C GLU A 28 -18.02 -22.69 -8.94
N GLN A 29 -18.72 -22.94 -10.05
CA GLN A 29 -18.94 -21.94 -11.10
C GLN A 29 -19.71 -20.71 -10.59
N GLU A 30 -20.60 -20.88 -9.62
CA GLU A 30 -21.36 -19.79 -9.00
C GLU A 30 -20.43 -18.80 -8.28
N THR A 31 -19.39 -19.30 -7.60
CA THR A 31 -18.40 -18.48 -6.90
C THR A 31 -17.44 -17.75 -7.85
N ARG A 32 -17.30 -18.23 -9.10
CA ARG A 32 -16.51 -17.54 -10.13
C ARG A 32 -17.19 -16.29 -10.69
N THR A 33 -18.51 -16.20 -10.54
CA THR A 33 -19.29 -15.12 -11.12
C THR A 33 -19.09 -13.84 -10.30
N PRO A 34 -18.75 -12.70 -10.93
CA PRO A 34 -18.58 -11.45 -10.21
C PRO A 34 -19.88 -11.04 -9.53
N VAL A 35 -19.81 -10.78 -8.22
CA VAL A 35 -20.97 -10.29 -7.47
C VAL A 35 -21.13 -8.81 -7.79
N ARG A 36 -22.37 -8.41 -8.11
CA ARG A 36 -22.73 -7.00 -8.27
C ARG A 36 -22.89 -6.40 -6.88
N ILE A 37 -21.96 -5.54 -6.49
CA ILE A 37 -22.06 -4.79 -5.25
C ILE A 37 -22.59 -3.41 -5.60
N ALA A 38 -23.76 -3.09 -5.05
CA ALA A 38 -24.30 -1.74 -5.04
C ALA A 38 -23.63 -1.00 -3.88
N TYR A 39 -22.78 -0.02 -4.19
CA TYR A 39 -22.33 0.92 -3.19
C TYR A 39 -23.28 2.11 -3.18
N GLU A 40 -23.73 2.47 -1.97
CA GLU A 40 -24.25 3.81 -1.75
C GLU A 40 -23.13 4.78 -2.12
N ARG A 41 -23.31 5.54 -3.21
CA ARG A 41 -22.26 6.38 -3.79
C ARG A 41 -21.68 7.39 -2.80
N ARG A 42 -22.39 7.68 -1.70
CA ARG A 42 -22.05 8.80 -0.83
C ARG A 42 -22.54 8.62 0.60
N ASN A 43 -21.60 8.70 1.54
CA ASN A 43 -21.90 9.04 2.92
C ASN A 43 -21.73 10.56 3.09
N ARG A 44 -22.85 11.29 3.20
CA ARG A 44 -22.89 12.76 3.25
C ARG A 44 -22.22 13.33 4.52
N ASP A 45 -22.11 12.53 5.57
CA ASP A 45 -21.54 12.94 6.85
C ASP A 45 -20.01 12.82 6.86
N LEU A 46 -19.44 11.93 6.04
CA LEU A 46 -18.00 11.68 5.97
C LEU A 46 -17.30 12.53 4.91
N ASP A 47 -18.00 13.00 3.88
CA ASP A 47 -17.44 13.82 2.80
C ASP A 47 -18.37 14.97 2.34
N PRO A 48 -18.30 16.16 2.99
CA PRO A 48 -19.08 17.31 2.58
C PRO A 48 -18.53 17.89 1.26
N GLN A 49 -19.35 17.80 0.21
CA GLN A 49 -19.01 18.24 -1.14
C GLN A 49 -20.14 19.11 -1.72
N LEU A 50 -19.79 20.13 -2.50
CA LEU A 50 -20.74 21.01 -3.19
C LEU A 50 -21.33 20.28 -4.40
N VAL A 51 -22.60 19.90 -4.30
CA VAL A 51 -23.34 19.25 -5.39
C VAL A 51 -24.42 20.18 -5.91
N TRP A 52 -24.59 20.21 -7.23
CA TRP A 52 -25.64 21.01 -7.87
C TRP A 52 -27.03 20.49 -7.47
N ARG A 53 -27.95 21.42 -7.20
CA ARG A 53 -29.34 21.09 -6.83
C ARG A 53 -29.96 20.18 -7.88
N GLY A 54 -30.45 19.01 -7.46
CA GLY A 54 -31.10 18.03 -8.32
C GLY A 54 -30.16 17.08 -9.08
N LYS A 55 -28.83 17.22 -8.99
CA LYS A 55 -27.88 16.26 -9.57
C LYS A 55 -27.90 14.94 -8.81
N ASP A 56 -27.92 15.01 -7.48
CA ASP A 56 -28.11 13.83 -6.63
C ASP A 56 -29.44 13.14 -6.95
N ASP A 57 -30.47 13.89 -7.40
CA ASP A 57 -31.81 13.39 -7.77
C ASP A 57 -31.92 12.70 -9.14
N GLN A 58 -31.01 13.03 -10.05
CA GLN A 58 -30.98 12.47 -11.40
C GLN A 58 -30.05 11.24 -11.50
N ASP A 59 -29.03 11.16 -10.64
CA ASP A 59 -28.06 10.06 -10.60
C ASP A 59 -28.50 8.91 -9.65
N TRP A 60 -29.81 8.75 -9.37
CA TRP A 60 -30.43 7.82 -8.37
C TRP A 60 -30.19 6.31 -8.58
N SER A 61 -29.28 5.92 -9.47
CA SER A 61 -28.86 4.52 -9.55
C SER A 61 -27.63 4.29 -8.69
N ASP A 62 -27.72 3.26 -7.85
CA ASP A 62 -26.58 2.75 -7.10
C ASP A 62 -25.40 2.50 -8.03
N LEU A 63 -24.18 2.80 -7.56
CA LEU A 63 -22.99 2.44 -8.32
C LEU A 63 -22.83 0.92 -8.25
N VAL A 64 -23.31 0.25 -9.29
CA VAL A 64 -23.13 -1.19 -9.45
C VAL A 64 -21.74 -1.45 -10.02
N VAL A 65 -20.85 -1.99 -9.18
CA VAL A 65 -19.55 -2.49 -9.61
C VAL A 65 -19.54 -4.01 -9.59
N ASN A 66 -18.86 -4.60 -10.57
CA ASN A 66 -18.59 -6.03 -10.57
C ASN A 66 -17.39 -6.31 -9.64
N ALA A 67 -17.60 -7.10 -8.60
CA ALA A 67 -16.55 -7.56 -7.71
C ALA A 67 -16.10 -8.97 -8.11
N PRO A 68 -14.94 -9.14 -8.78
CA PRO A 68 -14.46 -10.47 -9.16
C PRO A 68 -14.01 -11.27 -7.93
N PRO A 69 -13.98 -12.61 -8.01
CA PRO A 69 -13.52 -13.48 -6.93
C PRO A 69 -12.02 -13.25 -6.65
N LEU A 70 -11.66 -13.24 -5.36
CA LEU A 70 -10.29 -13.10 -4.88
C LEU A 70 -9.70 -14.48 -4.60
N TYR A 71 -8.45 -14.69 -5.04
CA TYR A 71 -7.67 -15.88 -4.75
C TYR A 71 -6.43 -15.48 -3.96
N ILE A 72 -6.05 -16.29 -2.96
CA ILE A 72 -4.81 -16.06 -2.21
C ILE A 72 -3.71 -16.86 -2.89
N GLN A 73 -2.59 -16.24 -3.19
CA GLN A 73 -1.42 -16.99 -3.68
C GLN A 73 -0.61 -17.52 -2.50
N GLU A 74 -0.15 -16.62 -1.63
CA GLU A 74 0.65 -16.93 -0.45
C GLU A 74 0.27 -16.00 0.70
N LYS A 75 0.51 -16.43 1.95
CA LYS A 75 0.33 -15.57 3.13
C LYS A 75 1.70 -15.16 3.65
N ILE A 76 2.11 -13.94 3.33
CA ILE A 76 3.42 -13.40 3.72
C ILE A 76 3.24 -12.49 4.94
N HIS A 77 4.07 -12.67 5.97
CA HIS A 77 4.08 -11.78 7.13
C HIS A 77 5.07 -10.62 6.90
N PRO A 78 4.63 -9.36 6.78
CA PRO A 78 5.51 -8.25 6.36
C PRO A 78 6.71 -8.05 7.28
N LYS A 79 6.53 -8.24 8.59
CA LYS A 79 7.63 -8.14 9.56
C LYS A 79 8.76 -9.13 9.27
N ALA A 80 8.45 -10.35 8.82
CA ALA A 80 9.48 -11.34 8.56
C ALA A 80 10.39 -10.90 7.40
N LEU A 81 9.82 -10.27 6.37
CA LEU A 81 10.60 -9.68 5.26
C LEU A 81 11.47 -8.51 5.74
N ILE A 82 10.91 -7.63 6.57
CA ILE A 82 11.65 -6.47 7.10
C ILE A 82 12.79 -6.92 8.01
N ASP A 83 12.53 -7.87 8.91
CA ASP A 83 13.54 -8.41 9.82
C ASP A 83 14.68 -9.11 9.05
N ASP A 84 14.35 -9.84 7.97
CA ASP A 84 15.33 -10.47 7.07
C ASP A 84 16.15 -9.41 6.30
N LEU A 85 15.49 -8.39 5.74
CA LEU A 85 16.15 -7.30 5.04
C LEU A 85 17.10 -6.50 5.96
N LEU A 86 16.67 -6.23 7.20
CA LEU A 86 17.51 -5.60 8.22
C LEU A 86 18.71 -6.47 8.59
N ARG A 87 18.54 -7.80 8.63
CA ARG A 87 19.64 -8.74 8.89
C ARG A 87 20.66 -8.69 7.75
N GLU A 88 20.21 -8.75 6.50
CA GLU A 88 21.08 -8.67 5.33
C GLU A 88 21.79 -7.31 5.23
N SER A 89 21.07 -6.19 5.43
CA SER A 89 21.67 -4.84 5.43
C SER A 89 22.79 -4.70 6.47
N ARG A 90 22.58 -5.16 7.72
CA ARG A 90 23.63 -5.14 8.76
C ARG A 90 24.79 -6.06 8.43
N ARG A 91 24.54 -7.16 7.72
CA ARG A 91 25.60 -8.07 7.26
C ARG A 91 26.43 -7.39 6.19
N THR A 92 25.79 -6.79 5.19
CA THR A 92 26.46 -6.00 4.15
C THR A 92 27.27 -4.86 4.75
N GLU A 93 26.74 -4.08 5.71
CA GLU A 93 27.50 -3.03 6.41
C GLU A 93 28.78 -3.55 7.09
N ARG A 94 28.73 -4.74 7.68
CA ARG A 94 29.89 -5.36 8.32
C ARG A 94 30.91 -5.87 7.32
N GLU A 95 30.46 -6.37 6.17
CA GLU A 95 31.32 -6.84 5.08
C GLU A 95 31.92 -5.65 4.29
N SER A 96 31.15 -4.58 4.08
CA SER A 96 31.56 -3.33 3.43
C SER A 96 32.37 -2.40 4.34
N ALA A 97 32.40 -2.62 5.66
CA ALA A 97 33.33 -1.95 6.58
C ALA A 97 34.82 -2.15 6.19
N SER A 98 35.10 -3.15 5.33
CA SER A 98 36.43 -3.39 4.73
C SER A 98 36.73 -2.51 3.51
N GLN A 99 35.71 -1.98 2.84
CA GLN A 99 35.85 -1.19 1.63
C GLN A 99 35.71 0.29 2.01
N LEU A 100 36.84 1.01 2.03
CA LEU A 100 36.87 2.46 2.16
C LEU A 100 35.83 3.08 1.23
N ASP A 101 34.97 3.92 1.77
CA ASP A 101 34.02 4.72 1.00
C ASP A 101 34.79 5.76 0.18
N LEU A 102 35.12 5.42 -1.06
CA LEU A 102 35.86 6.27 -1.99
C LEU A 102 35.01 7.42 -2.57
N PHE A 103 33.72 7.52 -2.21
CA PHE A 103 32.77 8.48 -2.78
C PHE A 103 31.94 9.28 -1.76
N GLY A 104 32.15 9.08 -0.45
CA GLY A 104 31.39 9.75 0.62
C GLY A 104 31.51 11.28 0.69
N ASP A 105 32.53 11.86 0.06
CA ASP A 105 32.80 13.31 0.08
C ASP A 105 32.01 14.11 -0.98
N PHE A 106 31.13 13.46 -1.75
CA PHE A 106 30.42 14.13 -2.86
C PHE A 106 29.28 15.06 -2.40
N ASN A 107 28.82 14.97 -1.15
CA ASN A 107 27.71 15.78 -0.63
C ASN A 107 28.14 16.88 0.37
N GLY A 108 29.43 17.14 0.54
CA GLY A 108 29.94 18.19 1.42
C GLY A 108 29.93 19.57 0.76
N ILE A 109 28.79 20.26 0.74
CA ILE A 109 28.82 21.72 0.49
C ILE A 109 29.43 22.36 1.74
N PRO A 110 30.54 23.11 1.65
CA PRO A 110 31.13 23.77 2.81
C PRO A 110 30.12 24.72 3.46
N GLU A 111 30.04 24.71 4.80
CA GLU A 111 29.26 25.69 5.56
C GLU A 111 29.70 27.11 5.16
N GLY A 112 28.79 27.88 4.55
CA GLY A 112 29.05 29.23 4.04
C GLY A 112 28.76 29.46 2.56
N THR A 113 28.34 28.42 1.82
CA THR A 113 28.04 28.50 0.37
C THR A 113 26.66 29.11 0.06
N ASP A 114 25.90 29.55 1.06
CA ASP A 114 24.53 30.11 0.94
C ASP A 114 24.44 31.53 0.36
N LYS A 115 25.50 32.07 -0.23
CA LYS A 115 25.49 33.43 -0.81
C LYS A 115 25.97 33.42 -2.24
N THR A 116 25.11 32.94 -3.13
CA THR A 116 25.10 33.36 -4.52
C THR A 116 24.79 34.86 -4.59
N GLU A 117 25.83 35.71 -4.68
CA GLU A 117 25.71 37.09 -5.15
C GLU A 117 25.34 37.06 -6.65
N PHE A 118 24.07 36.82 -6.96
CA PHE A 118 23.62 36.67 -8.36
C PHE A 118 23.07 37.96 -8.99
N TYR A 119 23.10 39.10 -8.31
CA TYR A 119 22.84 40.40 -8.92
C TYR A 119 23.67 41.52 -8.27
N ARG A 120 24.65 42.02 -9.02
CA ARG A 120 25.11 43.40 -8.95
C ARG A 120 25.13 43.97 -10.36
#